data_AF-A0A6G3WIJ3-F1
#
_entry.id   AF-A0A6G3WIJ3-F1
#
_cell.length_a   1.000
_cell.length_b   1.000
_cell.length_c   1.000
_cell.angle_alpha   90.00
_cell.angle_beta   90.00
_cell.angle_gamma   90.00
#
_symmetry.space_group_name_H-M   'P 1'
#
loop_
_entity.id
_entity.type
_entity.pdbx_description
1 polymer ?
#
loop_
_entity_poly.entity_id
_entity_poly.type
_entity_poly.pdbx_seq_one_letter_code
_entity_poly.pdbx_strand_id
1 'polypeptide(L)'
;MTASVFDEAGIPVMLVGDSMGNCHLGYETTVPVTMDEIAMLSAAVVRGTRRALIVGDLPFGSYQEGPVQALRNATRLVKESGVGAVKLEGGERSHEQIRLLVEAGIPVMGHIGLTPQSVNAMGYRVQG
;
A
#
# COMPACT_ATOMS: atom_id res chain seq x y z
N MET A 1 16.64 7.74 6.61
CA MET A 1 17.57 8.52 5.77
C MET A 1 17.31 8.34 4.28
N THR A 2 16.86 7.18 3.79
CA THR A 2 16.64 6.95 2.35
C THR A 2 15.53 7.84 1.75
N ALA A 3 14.43 8.06 2.45
CA ALA A 3 13.29 8.85 1.93
C ALA A 3 13.66 10.30 1.60
N SER A 4 14.44 10.97 2.45
CA SER A 4 14.83 12.37 2.22
C SER A 4 15.73 12.51 0.98
N VAL A 5 16.61 11.54 0.72
CA VAL A 5 17.46 11.52 -0.47
C VAL A 5 16.60 11.45 -1.74
N PHE A 6 15.59 10.58 -1.77
CA PHE A 6 14.67 10.51 -2.91
C PHE A 6 13.80 11.76 -3.06
N ASP A 7 13.36 12.35 -1.95
CA ASP A 7 12.58 13.58 -1.97
C ASP A 7 13.37 14.77 -2.53
N GLU A 8 14.63 14.93 -2.09
CA GLU A 8 15.61 15.91 -2.59
C GLU A 8 15.96 15.66 -4.06
N ALA A 9 16.04 14.40 -4.48
CA ALA A 9 16.29 14.01 -5.87
C ALA A 9 15.11 14.27 -6.82
N GLY A 10 14.00 14.81 -6.34
CA GLY A 10 12.89 15.19 -7.21
C GLY A 10 11.85 14.09 -7.43
N ILE A 11 11.98 12.91 -6.81
CA ILE A 11 11.01 11.81 -6.96
C ILE A 11 9.61 12.28 -6.52
N PRO A 12 8.58 12.20 -7.38
CA PRO A 12 7.28 12.82 -7.10
C PRO A 12 6.36 11.95 -6.24
N VAL A 13 6.56 10.62 -6.27
CA VAL A 13 5.75 9.63 -5.56
C VAL A 13 6.66 8.57 -4.98
N MET A 14 6.44 8.21 -3.71
CA MET A 14 7.13 7.09 -3.06
C MET A 14 6.11 6.11 -2.49
N LEU A 15 6.27 4.84 -2.83
CA LEU A 15 5.44 3.75 -2.34
C LEU A 15 6.11 3.08 -1.14
N VAL A 16 5.40 3.05 -0.02
CA VAL A 16 5.70 2.14 1.10
C VAL A 16 4.91 0.87 0.88
N GLY A 17 5.53 -0.04 0.13
CA GLY A 17 4.89 -1.26 -0.34
C GLY A 17 5.13 -2.45 0.58
N ASP A 18 4.24 -3.44 0.49
CA ASP A 18 4.40 -4.74 1.16
C ASP A 18 5.64 -5.53 0.68
N SER A 19 6.26 -5.12 -0.43
CA SER A 19 7.59 -5.58 -0.87
C SER A 19 8.68 -5.41 0.19
N MET A 20 8.48 -4.53 1.18
CA MET A 20 9.37 -4.43 2.33
C MET A 20 9.44 -5.74 3.15
N GLY A 21 8.41 -6.59 3.11
CA GLY A 21 8.43 -7.92 3.67
C GLY A 21 9.57 -8.76 3.11
N ASN A 22 9.72 -8.78 1.79
CA ASN A 22 10.83 -9.46 1.13
C ASN A 22 12.16 -8.74 1.32
N CYS A 23 12.20 -7.44 1.00
CA CYS A 23 13.46 -6.69 0.89
C CYS A 23 14.10 -6.33 2.24
N HIS A 24 13.32 -6.22 3.31
CA HIS A 24 13.80 -5.72 4.61
C HIS A 24 13.53 -6.67 5.77
N LEU A 25 12.43 -7.44 5.73
CA LEU A 25 12.04 -8.35 6.83
C LEU A 25 12.41 -9.82 6.57
N GLY A 26 12.82 -10.17 5.35
CA GLY A 26 13.26 -11.52 4.99
C GLY A 26 12.11 -12.52 4.81
N TYR A 27 10.87 -12.05 4.62
CA TYR A 27 9.75 -12.92 4.28
C TYR A 27 9.92 -13.51 2.88
N GLU A 28 9.45 -14.74 2.69
CA GLU A 28 9.47 -15.40 1.37
C GLU A 28 8.46 -14.77 0.40
N THR A 29 7.36 -14.22 0.94
CA THR A 29 6.30 -13.54 0.17
C THR A 29 5.84 -12.29 0.91
N THR A 30 5.02 -11.45 0.26
CA THR A 30 4.43 -10.26 0.91
C THR A 30 3.21 -10.59 1.77
N VAL A 31 2.69 -11.83 1.71
CA VAL A 31 1.49 -12.29 2.42
C VAL A 31 1.56 -12.08 3.95
N PRO A 32 2.70 -12.32 4.63
CA PRO A 32 2.78 -12.15 6.08
C PRO A 32 2.81 -10.69 6.56
N VAL A 33 2.98 -9.73 5.64
CA VAL A 33 3.09 -8.31 6.01
C VAL A 33 1.80 -7.83 6.67
N THR A 34 1.95 -7.16 7.81
CA THR A 34 0.85 -6.66 8.64
C THR A 34 0.58 -5.18 8.42
N MET A 35 -0.62 -4.75 8.82
CA MET A 35 -0.96 -3.33 8.89
C MET A 35 -0.02 -2.54 9.81
N ASP A 36 0.45 -3.14 10.89
CA ASP A 36 1.32 -2.46 11.87
C ASP A 36 2.70 -2.17 11.29
N GLU A 37 3.27 -3.14 10.55
CA GLU A 37 4.54 -2.95 9.86
C GLU A 37 4.43 -1.88 8.77
N ILE A 38 3.36 -1.90 7.96
CA ILE A 38 3.13 -0.86 6.95
C ILE A 38 2.96 0.50 7.62
N ALA A 39 2.16 0.60 8.69
CA ALA A 39 1.91 1.86 9.36
C ALA A 39 3.20 2.46 9.94
N MET A 40 3.99 1.63 10.63
CA MET A 40 5.26 2.05 11.22
C MET A 40 6.23 2.58 10.16
N LEU A 41 6.42 1.83 9.07
CA LEU A 41 7.34 2.22 8.01
C LEU A 41 6.83 3.44 7.22
N SER A 42 5.53 3.49 6.96
CA SER A 42 4.88 4.62 6.29
C SER A 42 5.08 5.92 7.07
N ALA A 43 4.86 5.87 8.39
CA ALA A 43 5.08 7.02 9.25
C ALA A 43 6.55 7.49 9.25
N ALA A 44 7.50 6.55 9.19
CA ALA A 44 8.92 6.87 9.09
C ALA A 44 9.28 7.56 7.76
N VAL A 45 8.71 7.11 6.64
CA VAL A 45 8.90 7.72 5.31
C VAL A 45 8.26 9.10 5.24
N VAL A 46 7.03 9.26 5.75
CA VAL A 46 6.33 10.54 5.80
C VAL A 46 7.14 11.57 6.60
N ARG A 47 7.65 11.23 7.79
CA ARG A 47 8.51 12.13 8.57
C ARG A 47 9.82 12.51 7.87
N GLY A 48 10.27 11.67 6.93
CA GLY A 48 11.49 11.89 6.15
C GLY A 48 11.28 12.64 4.83
N THR A 49 10.06 13.04 4.50
CA THR A 49 9.69 13.60 3.19
C THR A 49 9.00 14.94 3.37
N ARG A 50 9.18 15.87 2.41
CA ARG A 50 8.50 17.18 2.40
C ARG A 50 7.64 17.38 1.15
N ARG A 51 8.00 16.83 0.00
CA ARG A 51 7.33 17.11 -1.28
C ARG A 51 6.62 15.90 -1.88
N ALA A 52 7.26 14.72 -1.91
CA ALA A 52 6.72 13.57 -2.60
C ALA A 52 5.38 13.10 -2.00
N LEU A 53 4.46 12.66 -2.86
CA LEU A 53 3.27 11.95 -2.43
C LEU A 53 3.67 10.58 -1.88
N ILE A 54 3.35 10.33 -0.61
CA ILE A 54 3.56 9.01 0.00
C ILE A 54 2.31 8.17 -0.16
N VAL A 55 2.48 7.00 -0.77
CA VAL A 55 1.45 5.98 -0.94
C VAL A 55 1.75 4.81 0.01
N GLY A 56 0.80 4.45 0.86
CA GLY A 56 0.92 3.27 1.75
C GLY A 56 0.13 2.08 1.20
N ASP A 57 0.71 0.89 1.23
CA ASP A 57 0.00 -0.32 0.81
C ASP A 57 -1.08 -0.77 1.80
N LEU A 58 -2.21 -1.25 1.29
CA LEU A 58 -3.08 -2.14 2.04
C LEU A 58 -2.56 -3.57 1.85
N PRO A 59 -1.95 -4.19 2.88
CA PRO A 59 -1.38 -5.51 2.78
C PRO A 59 -2.44 -6.60 2.63
N PHE A 60 -2.00 -7.82 2.34
CA PHE A 60 -2.90 -8.96 2.21
C PHE A 60 -3.77 -9.14 3.48
N GLY A 61 -5.07 -9.38 3.29
CA GLY A 61 -6.05 -9.56 4.35
C GLY A 61 -6.63 -8.26 4.93
N SER A 62 -6.13 -7.08 4.54
CA SER A 62 -6.58 -5.81 5.11
C SER A 62 -7.72 -5.11 4.35
N TYR A 63 -8.12 -5.63 3.19
CA TYR A 63 -9.19 -5.03 2.38
C TYR A 63 -10.08 -6.04 1.65
N GLN A 64 -9.69 -7.30 1.64
CA GLN A 64 -10.32 -8.37 0.87
C GLN A 64 -11.66 -8.80 1.46
N GLU A 65 -11.91 -8.56 2.75
CA GLU A 65 -13.20 -8.86 3.39
C GLU A 65 -14.34 -7.99 2.80
N GLY A 66 -14.02 -6.75 2.41
CA GLY A 66 -14.99 -5.86 1.79
C GLY A 66 -14.68 -4.37 1.98
N PRO A 67 -15.53 -3.49 1.42
CA PRO A 67 -15.28 -2.05 1.39
C PRO A 67 -15.18 -1.42 2.78
N VAL A 68 -15.96 -1.89 3.76
CA VAL A 68 -15.91 -1.37 5.14
C VAL A 68 -14.57 -1.67 5.82
N GLN A 69 -14.02 -2.87 5.60
CA GLN A 69 -12.70 -3.24 6.13
C GLN A 69 -11.60 -2.39 5.48
N ALA A 70 -11.67 -2.25 4.15
CA ALA A 70 -10.74 -1.40 3.39
C ALA A 70 -10.75 0.04 3.92
N LEU A 71 -11.94 0.62 4.13
CA LEU A 71 -12.09 1.98 4.67
C LEU A 71 -11.48 2.12 6.06
N ARG A 72 -11.73 1.16 6.96
CA ARG A 72 -11.15 1.17 8.31
C ARG A 72 -9.62 1.18 8.26
N ASN A 73 -9.02 0.29 7.48
CA ASN A 73 -7.58 0.14 7.39
C ASN A 73 -6.90 1.29 6.62
N ALA A 74 -7.53 1.80 5.56
CA ALA A 74 -7.04 2.98 4.85
C ALA A 74 -7.09 4.23 5.73
N THR A 75 -8.20 4.43 6.46
CA THR A 75 -8.32 5.53 7.43
C THR A 75 -7.23 5.44 8.49
N ARG A 76 -6.93 4.22 8.95
CA ARG A 76 -5.84 3.97 9.90
C ARG A 76 -4.49 4.45 9.35
N LEU A 77 -4.11 4.08 8.13
CA LEU A 77 -2.85 4.53 7.52
C LEU A 77 -2.80 6.04 7.34
N VAL A 78 -3.88 6.65 6.85
CA VAL A 78 -3.94 8.11 6.68
C VAL A 78 -3.75 8.82 8.02
N LYS A 79 -4.43 8.37 9.09
CA LYS A 79 -4.38 9.01 10.40
C LYS A 79 -3.10 8.74 11.18
N GLU A 80 -2.64 7.49 11.21
CA GLU A 80 -1.50 7.08 12.05
C GLU A 80 -0.17 7.32 11.35
N SER A 81 -0.13 7.21 10.01
CA SER A 81 1.10 7.31 9.23
C SER A 81 1.25 8.60 8.45
N GLY A 82 0.14 9.28 8.12
CA GLY A 82 0.16 10.52 7.35
C GLY A 82 0.37 10.31 5.85
N VAL A 83 0.07 9.11 5.31
CA VAL A 83 0.14 8.87 3.87
C VAL A 83 -0.91 9.69 3.13
N GLY A 84 -0.57 10.17 1.92
CA GLY A 84 -1.48 10.96 1.09
C GLY A 84 -2.39 10.12 0.20
N ALA A 85 -2.09 8.84 0.03
CA ALA A 85 -2.89 7.88 -0.73
C ALA A 85 -2.65 6.45 -0.22
N VAL A 86 -3.53 5.53 -0.61
CA VAL A 86 -3.35 4.09 -0.37
C VAL A 86 -3.26 3.30 -1.67
N LYS A 87 -2.53 2.19 -1.68
CA LYS A 87 -2.52 1.21 -2.79
C LYS A 87 -3.27 -0.05 -2.37
N LEU A 88 -4.01 -0.66 -3.30
CA LEU A 88 -4.59 -1.99 -3.12
C LEU A 88 -4.54 -2.78 -4.43
N GLU A 89 -4.56 -4.11 -4.32
CA GLU A 89 -4.48 -5.00 -5.48
C GLU A 89 -5.84 -5.60 -5.83
N GLY A 90 -6.19 -5.55 -7.11
CA GLY A 90 -7.44 -6.08 -7.63
C GLY A 90 -8.10 -5.10 -8.56
N GLY A 91 -8.40 -5.57 -9.78
CA GLY A 91 -9.20 -4.82 -10.76
C GLY A 91 -10.66 -4.79 -10.34
N GLU A 92 -11.54 -5.35 -11.16
CA GLU A 92 -12.99 -5.36 -10.91
C GLU A 92 -13.36 -5.93 -9.52
N ARG A 93 -12.62 -6.95 -9.04
CA ARG A 93 -12.83 -7.55 -7.72
C ARG A 93 -12.66 -6.59 -6.53
N SER A 94 -12.02 -5.45 -6.73
CA SER A 94 -11.82 -4.43 -5.70
C SER A 94 -12.59 -3.14 -5.97
N HIS A 95 -13.52 -3.16 -6.94
CA HIS A 95 -14.32 -1.99 -7.32
C HIS A 95 -15.03 -1.36 -6.13
N GLU A 96 -15.75 -2.14 -5.33
CA GLU A 96 -16.52 -1.62 -4.19
C GLU A 96 -15.62 -0.99 -3.13
N GLN A 97 -14.45 -1.58 -2.87
CA GLN A 97 -13.44 -1.03 -1.96
C GLN A 97 -12.95 0.32 -2.48
N ILE A 98 -12.51 0.38 -3.75
CA ILE A 98 -12.00 1.60 -4.37
C ILE A 98 -13.07 2.70 -4.34
N ARG A 99 -14.32 2.37 -4.73
CA ARG A 99 -15.44 3.30 -4.74
C ARG A 99 -15.67 3.91 -3.36
N LEU A 100 -15.79 3.09 -2.32
CA LEU A 100 -16.04 3.60 -0.96
C LEU A 100 -14.87 4.44 -0.43
N LEU A 101 -13.63 4.04 -0.70
CA LEU A 101 -12.44 4.80 -0.27
C LEU A 101 -12.40 6.20 -0.91
N VAL A 102 -12.66 6.26 -2.22
CA VAL A 102 -12.69 7.53 -2.96
C VAL A 102 -13.86 8.41 -2.50
N GLU A 103 -15.06 7.84 -2.30
CA GLU A 103 -16.21 8.56 -1.75
C GLU A 103 -15.95 9.12 -0.33
N ALA A 104 -15.13 8.42 0.46
CA ALA A 104 -14.69 8.87 1.78
C ALA A 104 -13.52 9.87 1.73
N GLY A 105 -13.04 10.26 0.54
CA GLY A 105 -11.98 11.24 0.36
C GLY A 105 -10.55 10.69 0.49
N ILE A 106 -10.37 9.37 0.43
CA ILE A 106 -9.04 8.73 0.45
C ILE A 106 -8.62 8.42 -0.99
N PRO A 107 -7.53 9.04 -1.51
CA PRO A 107 -7.01 8.72 -2.83
C PRO A 107 -6.50 7.27 -2.91
N VAL A 108 -6.82 6.59 -4.01
CA VAL A 108 -6.46 5.18 -4.22
C VAL A 108 -5.62 5.00 -5.47
N MET A 109 -4.51 4.28 -5.33
CA MET A 109 -3.72 3.72 -6.43
C MET A 109 -4.13 2.25 -6.62
N GLY A 110 -4.79 1.95 -7.74
CA GLY A 110 -5.17 0.57 -8.08
C GLY A 110 -4.00 -0.19 -8.70
N HIS A 111 -3.75 -1.42 -8.23
CA HIS A 111 -2.78 -2.33 -8.80
C HIS A 111 -3.47 -3.50 -9.52
N ILE A 112 -3.24 -3.62 -10.83
CA ILE A 112 -3.74 -4.68 -11.71
C ILE A 112 -2.59 -5.43 -12.37
N GLY A 113 -2.88 -6.54 -13.04
CA GLY A 113 -1.87 -7.41 -13.66
C GLY A 113 -1.34 -8.43 -12.66
N LEU A 114 -0.02 -8.54 -12.53
CA LEU A 114 0.60 -9.41 -11.53
C LEU A 114 0.44 -8.79 -10.14
N THR A 115 -0.36 -9.42 -9.29
CA THR A 115 -0.65 -8.97 -7.92
C THR A 115 0.01 -9.92 -6.90
N PRO A 116 1.20 -9.60 -6.36
CA PRO A 116 1.98 -10.48 -5.47
C PRO A 116 1.22 -11.01 -4.25
N GLN A 117 0.22 -10.28 -3.74
CA GLN A 117 -0.61 -10.76 -2.64
C GLN A 117 -1.44 -12.01 -3.01
N SER A 118 -1.58 -12.29 -4.31
CA SER A 118 -2.26 -13.46 -4.85
C SER A 118 -1.28 -14.56 -5.30
N VAL A 119 -0.01 -14.52 -4.86
CA VAL A 119 1.05 -15.47 -5.27
C VAL A 119 0.66 -16.94 -5.09
N ASN A 120 -0.09 -17.28 -4.04
CA ASN A 120 -0.55 -18.65 -3.80
C ASN A 120 -1.57 -19.13 -4.86
N ALA A 121 -2.31 -18.21 -5.48
CA ALA A 121 -3.27 -18.52 -6.53
C ALA A 121 -2.65 -18.45 -7.94
N MET A 122 -1.75 -17.49 -8.19
CA MET A 122 -1.27 -17.17 -9.54
C MET A 122 0.22 -17.47 -9.79
N GLY A 123 1.02 -17.64 -8.74
CA GLY A 123 2.49 -17.63 -8.80
C GLY A 123 3.06 -16.30 -9.31
N TYR A 124 4.35 -16.25 -9.59
CA TYR A 124 4.97 -15.10 -10.26
C TYR A 124 5.00 -15.34 -11.78
N ARG A 125 3.89 -15.02 -12.46
CA ARG A 125 3.73 -15.22 -13.91
C ARG A 125 3.23 -13.94 -14.58
N VAL A 126 3.62 -13.73 -15.83
CA VAL A 126 3.09 -12.65 -16.68
C VAL A 126 1.56 -12.78 -16.78
N GLN A 127 0.85 -11.66 -16.67
CA GLN A 127 -0.62 -11.58 -16.78
C GLN A 127 -0.98 -10.69 -17.97
N GLY A 128 -2.01 -11.08 -18.74
CA GLY A 128 -2.41 -10.41 -19.97
C GLY A 128 -2.08 -11.25 -21.20
#